data_AF-G4WHN0-F1
#
_entry.id   AF-G4WHN0-F1
#
_cell.length_a   1.000
_cell.length_b   1.000
_cell.length_c   1.000
_cell.angle_alpha   90.00
_cell.angle_beta   90.00
_cell.angle_gamma   90.00
#
_symmetry.space_group_name_H-M   'P 1'
#
loop_
_entity.id
_entity.type
_entity.pdbx_description
1 polymer ?
#
loop_
_entity_poly.entity_id
_entity_poly.type
_entity_poly.pdbx_seq_one_letter_code
_entity_poly.pdbx_strand_id
1 'polypeptide(L)'
;LLAYLANSPADFEQIWYFTRTELLLRDDGLAVWKWDPAVIPHVADTNNASDGDLLIAYALALAGSAWNNRDYLQTAASMARSILAHLVITSAGTTLLIPGAEGYRPPGRKDGPVINPSYWVFEAIPVMALLVPSDRWKKLSNDGLALLRSLQFGPRRLPADWVSLKAKPEPADGFEAEFGYNSVRIPLYLARAGIDDKALLSRLQQGMTVTEDEPATIDLATGKPKDLLPDVGYRIVNDVVACVVSGTKLPASVRRFTPSLYYPATLQL
;
A
#
# COMPACT_ATOMS: atom_id res chain seq x y z
N LEU A 1 10.29 -5.08 -6.53
CA LEU A 1 9.17 -5.55 -7.38
C LEU A 1 9.36 -5.20 -8.85
N LEU A 2 9.54 -3.93 -9.22
CA LEU A 2 9.68 -3.51 -10.62
C LEU A 2 10.84 -4.20 -11.37
N ALA A 3 12.00 -4.36 -10.75
CA ALA A 3 13.12 -5.10 -11.35
C ALA A 3 12.78 -6.57 -11.66
N TYR A 4 11.95 -7.21 -10.83
CA TYR A 4 11.43 -8.55 -11.13
C TYR A 4 10.47 -8.52 -12.34
N LEU A 5 9.53 -7.57 -12.38
CA LEU A 5 8.58 -7.42 -13.48
C LEU A 5 9.28 -7.13 -14.82
N ALA A 6 10.39 -6.41 -14.79
CA ALA A 6 11.25 -6.14 -15.95
C ALA A 6 12.17 -7.32 -16.33
N ASN A 7 12.16 -8.41 -15.56
CA ASN A 7 13.12 -9.52 -15.67
C ASN A 7 14.58 -9.05 -15.68
N SER A 8 14.93 -8.19 -14.70
CA SER A 8 16.28 -7.65 -14.47
C SER A 8 16.88 -8.19 -13.16
N PRO A 9 17.44 -9.42 -13.13
CA PRO A 9 18.02 -9.99 -11.92
C PRO A 9 19.17 -9.17 -11.32
N ALA A 10 20.01 -8.55 -12.15
CA ALA A 10 21.14 -7.74 -11.68
C ALA A 10 20.67 -6.51 -10.89
N ASP A 11 19.69 -5.77 -11.42
CA ASP A 11 19.09 -4.62 -10.75
C ASP A 11 18.36 -5.05 -9.47
N PHE A 12 17.68 -6.20 -9.51
CA PHE A 12 16.99 -6.76 -8.35
C PHE A 12 18.00 -7.07 -7.22
N GLU A 13 19.10 -7.76 -7.53
CA GLU A 13 20.14 -8.09 -6.55
C GLU A 13 20.77 -6.83 -5.95
N GLN A 14 20.99 -5.77 -6.75
CA GLN A 14 21.56 -4.53 -6.25
C GLN A 14 20.63 -3.84 -5.24
N ILE A 15 19.33 -3.73 -5.59
CA ILE A 15 18.31 -3.17 -4.69
C ILE A 15 18.21 -4.01 -3.42
N TRP A 16 18.13 -5.34 -3.58
CA TRP A 16 17.98 -6.25 -2.46
C TRP A 16 19.21 -6.24 -1.53
N TYR A 17 20.42 -6.20 -2.07
CA TYR A 17 21.64 -6.12 -1.29
C TYR A 17 21.62 -4.88 -0.39
N PHE A 18 21.25 -3.72 -0.93
CA PHE A 18 21.12 -2.49 -0.16
C PHE A 18 20.04 -2.64 0.93
N THR A 19 18.83 -3.09 0.56
CA THR A 19 17.73 -3.30 1.52
C THR A 19 18.12 -4.23 2.66
N ARG A 20 18.75 -5.37 2.37
CA ARG A 20 19.17 -6.34 3.38
C ARG A 20 20.25 -5.78 4.30
N THR A 21 21.16 -4.96 3.78
CA THR A 21 22.31 -4.45 4.54
C THR A 21 21.92 -3.24 5.38
N GLU A 22 21.13 -2.33 4.82
CA GLU A 22 20.87 -1.01 5.40
C GLU A 22 19.50 -0.92 6.08
N LEU A 23 18.54 -1.79 5.72
CA LEU A 23 17.16 -1.70 6.22
C LEU A 23 16.73 -2.89 7.08
N LEU A 24 17.25 -4.11 6.86
CA LEU A 24 16.94 -5.28 7.71
C LEU A 24 17.79 -5.30 8.98
N LEU A 25 17.64 -4.24 9.79
CA LEU A 25 18.38 -4.03 11.04
C LEU A 25 17.60 -4.47 12.29
N ARG A 26 16.34 -4.88 12.14
CA ARG A 26 15.46 -5.28 13.25
C ARG A 26 15.59 -6.78 13.53
N ASP A 27 15.55 -7.15 14.81
CA ASP A 27 15.61 -8.56 15.25
C ASP A 27 14.30 -9.33 14.99
N ASP A 28 13.21 -8.63 14.67
CA ASP A 28 11.91 -9.24 14.37
C ASP A 28 11.74 -9.61 12.89
N GLY A 29 12.75 -9.36 12.04
CA GLY A 29 12.73 -9.70 10.62
C GLY A 29 11.91 -8.75 9.74
N LEU A 30 11.56 -7.56 10.23
CA LEU A 30 10.97 -6.47 9.45
C LEU A 30 12.03 -5.44 9.04
N ALA A 31 11.74 -4.63 8.02
CA ALA A 31 12.64 -3.59 7.55
C ALA A 31 12.38 -2.26 8.27
N VAL A 32 13.44 -1.54 8.63
CA VAL A 32 13.30 -0.13 9.04
C VAL A 32 12.79 0.68 7.84
N TRP A 33 11.88 1.61 8.10
CA TRP A 33 11.11 2.25 7.01
C TRP A 33 11.89 3.35 6.27
N LYS A 34 12.88 3.97 6.92
CA LYS A 34 13.60 5.13 6.38
C LYS A 34 15.10 5.02 6.61
N TRP A 35 15.82 5.28 5.53
CA TRP A 35 17.25 5.52 5.52
C TRP A 35 17.52 6.89 4.92
N ASP A 36 18.35 7.68 5.59
CA ASP A 36 18.66 9.06 5.23
C ASP A 36 20.18 9.25 5.07
N PRO A 37 20.67 9.49 3.83
CA PRO A 37 22.11 9.66 3.59
C PRO A 37 22.68 10.90 4.29
N ALA A 38 21.85 11.87 4.67
CA ALA A 38 22.28 13.13 5.27
C ALA A 38 22.42 13.05 6.81
N VAL A 39 22.00 11.94 7.45
CA VAL A 39 22.01 11.77 8.91
C VAL A 39 22.96 10.65 9.31
N ILE A 40 23.61 10.77 10.48
CA ILE A 40 24.44 9.71 11.09
C ILE A 40 23.91 9.43 12.51
N PRO A 41 23.49 8.18 12.83
CA PRO A 41 23.36 7.03 11.91
C PRO A 41 22.31 7.28 10.82
N HIS A 42 22.47 6.65 9.65
CA HIS A 42 21.55 6.81 8.51
C HIS A 42 20.12 6.35 8.81
N VAL A 43 19.93 5.56 9.87
CA VAL A 43 18.64 5.12 10.39
C VAL A 43 18.41 5.78 11.74
N ALA A 44 17.53 6.78 11.77
CA ALA A 44 17.14 7.50 12.99
C ALA A 44 15.88 6.92 13.65
N ASP A 45 14.99 6.32 12.85
CA ASP A 45 13.78 5.64 13.31
C ASP A 45 13.88 4.17 12.93
N THR A 46 13.82 3.30 13.93
CA THR A 46 13.93 1.84 13.74
C THR A 46 12.59 1.18 13.50
N ASN A 47 11.46 1.90 13.55
CA ASN A 47 10.14 1.34 13.25
C ASN A 47 10.06 0.86 11.79
N ASN A 48 9.09 -0.02 11.50
CA ASN A 48 8.84 -0.52 10.16
C ASN A 48 7.63 0.17 9.51
N ALA A 49 7.48 -0.06 8.21
CA ALA A 49 6.26 0.26 7.46
C ALA A 49 5.75 -1.01 6.78
N SER A 50 4.56 -1.47 7.20
CA SER A 50 4.00 -2.77 6.79
C SER A 50 3.71 -2.90 5.30
N ASP A 51 3.44 -1.81 4.59
CA ASP A 51 3.33 -1.81 3.12
C ASP A 51 4.68 -2.08 2.46
N GLY A 52 5.75 -1.43 2.94
CA GLY A 52 7.12 -1.71 2.54
C GLY A 52 7.52 -3.16 2.80
N ASP A 53 7.25 -3.68 4.00
CA ASP A 53 7.54 -5.08 4.35
C ASP A 53 6.81 -6.06 3.42
N LEU A 54 5.51 -5.84 3.16
CA LEU A 54 4.73 -6.65 2.22
C LEU A 54 5.31 -6.59 0.81
N LEU A 55 5.70 -5.41 0.32
CA LEU A 55 6.28 -5.25 -1.03
C LEU A 55 7.64 -5.92 -1.16
N ILE A 56 8.50 -5.88 -0.13
CA ILE A 56 9.78 -6.58 -0.10
C ILE A 56 9.54 -8.10 -0.13
N ALA A 57 8.73 -8.61 0.80
CA ALA A 57 8.43 -10.04 0.88
C ALA A 57 7.80 -10.56 -0.40
N TYR A 58 6.86 -9.81 -0.99
CA TYR A 58 6.21 -10.15 -2.25
C TYR A 58 7.20 -10.19 -3.42
N ALA A 59 8.08 -9.18 -3.54
CA ALA A 59 9.09 -9.15 -4.58
C ALA A 59 10.08 -10.32 -4.48
N LEU A 60 10.54 -10.65 -3.27
CA LEU A 60 11.42 -11.79 -3.02
C LEU A 60 10.73 -13.13 -3.32
N ALA A 61 9.44 -13.27 -2.98
CA ALA A 61 8.68 -14.48 -3.27
C ALA A 61 8.57 -14.73 -4.77
N LEU A 62 8.21 -13.69 -5.52
CA LEU A 62 8.08 -13.75 -6.97
C LEU A 62 9.41 -14.06 -7.65
N ALA A 63 10.46 -13.28 -7.32
CA ALA A 63 11.80 -13.48 -7.85
C ALA A 63 12.38 -14.85 -7.48
N GLY A 64 12.23 -15.26 -6.22
CA GLY A 64 12.72 -16.55 -5.73
C GLY A 64 12.07 -17.73 -6.43
N SER A 65 10.77 -17.66 -6.68
CA SER A 65 10.06 -18.69 -7.44
C SER A 65 10.47 -18.70 -8.92
N ALA A 66 10.55 -17.55 -9.56
CA ALA A 66 10.83 -17.46 -11.01
C ALA A 66 12.28 -17.80 -11.37
N TRP A 67 13.23 -17.41 -10.52
CA TRP A 67 14.66 -17.61 -10.73
C TRP A 67 15.22 -18.79 -9.93
N ASN A 68 14.36 -19.59 -9.28
CA ASN A 68 14.73 -20.74 -8.45
C ASN A 68 15.77 -20.40 -7.37
N ASN A 69 15.63 -19.21 -6.76
CA ASN A 69 16.51 -18.73 -5.70
C ASN A 69 15.89 -19.06 -4.32
N ARG A 70 16.47 -20.05 -3.62
CA ARG A 70 15.97 -20.53 -2.32
C ARG A 70 16.15 -19.52 -1.20
N ASP A 71 17.22 -18.73 -1.23
CA ASP A 71 17.50 -17.74 -0.18
C ASP A 71 16.46 -16.61 -0.20
N TYR A 72 16.02 -16.23 -1.40
CA TYR A 72 14.91 -15.29 -1.58
C TYR A 72 13.61 -15.82 -1.01
N LEU A 73 13.26 -17.07 -1.30
CA LEU A 73 12.06 -17.71 -0.76
C LEU A 73 12.11 -17.85 0.76
N GLN A 74 13.27 -18.25 1.31
CA GLN A 74 13.45 -18.37 2.76
C GLN A 74 13.29 -17.01 3.45
N THR A 75 13.87 -15.96 2.88
CA THR A 75 13.76 -14.60 3.42
C THR A 75 12.33 -14.08 3.31
N ALA A 76 11.67 -14.26 2.16
CA ALA A 76 10.28 -13.90 1.97
C ALA A 76 9.36 -14.60 2.99
N ALA A 77 9.57 -15.90 3.23
CA ALA A 77 8.81 -16.66 4.21
C ALA A 77 9.08 -16.20 5.66
N SER A 78 10.31 -15.79 5.96
CA SER A 78 10.65 -15.19 7.26
C SER A 78 9.90 -13.87 7.46
N MET A 79 9.97 -12.95 6.49
CA MET A 79 9.25 -11.67 6.56
C MET A 79 7.74 -11.87 6.63
N ALA A 80 7.18 -12.79 5.83
CA ALA A 80 5.75 -13.12 5.88
C ALA A 80 5.32 -13.60 7.27
N ARG A 81 6.15 -14.41 7.95
CA ARG A 81 5.90 -14.85 9.33
C ARG A 81 5.93 -13.67 10.30
N SER A 82 6.89 -12.77 10.15
CA SER A 82 7.01 -11.56 10.97
C SER A 82 5.83 -10.60 10.78
N ILE A 83 5.41 -10.36 9.53
CA ILE A 83 4.22 -9.55 9.22
C ILE A 83 2.98 -10.15 9.90
N LEU A 84 2.78 -11.47 9.76
CA LEU A 84 1.63 -12.16 10.37
C LEU A 84 1.64 -12.10 11.91
N ALA A 85 2.83 -12.18 12.51
CA ALA A 85 3.00 -12.18 13.96
C ALA A 85 2.86 -10.78 14.58
N HIS A 86 3.42 -9.76 13.92
CA HIS A 86 3.60 -8.43 14.53
C HIS A 86 2.63 -7.37 13.98
N LEU A 87 2.24 -7.48 12.70
CA LEU A 87 1.52 -6.42 11.99
C LEU A 87 0.06 -6.79 11.71
N VAL A 88 -0.26 -8.08 11.61
CA VAL A 88 -1.65 -8.54 11.52
C VAL A 88 -2.21 -8.71 12.93
N ILE A 89 -3.29 -8.00 13.25
CA ILE A 89 -3.97 -8.10 14.55
C ILE A 89 -5.47 -8.39 14.38
N THR A 90 -6.15 -8.71 15.47
CA THR A 90 -7.62 -8.72 15.53
C THR A 90 -8.09 -7.67 16.52
N SER A 91 -8.98 -6.78 16.08
CA SER A 91 -9.62 -5.76 16.93
C SER A 91 -11.12 -5.75 16.66
N ALA A 92 -11.92 -5.82 17.72
CA ALA A 92 -13.39 -5.84 17.65
C ALA A 92 -13.97 -6.84 16.62
N GLY A 93 -13.33 -8.02 16.45
CA GLY A 93 -13.75 -9.06 15.50
C GLY A 93 -13.21 -8.90 14.06
N THR A 94 -12.54 -7.79 13.77
CA THR A 94 -11.97 -7.46 12.46
C THR A 94 -10.47 -7.72 12.45
N THR A 95 -9.96 -8.36 11.40
CA THR A 95 -8.52 -8.57 11.17
C THR A 95 -7.95 -7.39 10.41
N LEU A 96 -6.92 -6.78 10.99
CA LEU A 96 -6.34 -5.52 10.53
C LEU A 96 -4.86 -5.70 10.21
N LEU A 97 -4.38 -4.96 9.22
CA LEU A 97 -2.96 -4.69 9.03
C LEU A 97 -2.64 -3.37 9.73
N ILE A 98 -1.74 -3.43 10.71
CA ILE A 98 -1.29 -2.25 11.43
C ILE A 98 -0.10 -1.64 10.68
N PRO A 99 -0.04 -0.30 10.52
CA PRO A 99 0.93 0.35 9.65
C PRO A 99 2.40 0.10 10.01
N GLY A 100 2.71 -0.14 11.29
CA GLY A 100 4.03 -0.49 11.79
C GLY A 100 3.92 -1.14 13.17
N ALA A 101 5.03 -1.71 13.67
CA ALA A 101 5.07 -2.44 14.93
C ALA A 101 4.78 -1.54 16.14
N GLU A 102 5.16 -0.27 16.05
CA GLU A 102 5.02 0.73 17.11
C GLU A 102 4.19 1.93 16.66
N GLY A 103 3.51 2.59 17.60
CA GLY A 103 2.86 3.90 17.37
C GLY A 103 1.42 3.89 16.85
N TYR A 104 0.83 2.72 16.54
CA TYR A 104 -0.49 2.64 15.90
C TYR A 104 -1.58 1.96 16.73
N ARG A 105 -1.27 1.48 17.93
CA ARG A 105 -2.23 0.80 18.83
C ARG A 105 -2.09 1.27 20.29
N PRO A 106 -3.12 1.11 21.13
CA PRO A 106 -3.00 1.35 22.57
C PRO A 106 -1.89 0.46 23.19
N PRO A 107 -1.17 0.94 24.22
CA PRO A 107 -1.29 2.26 24.86
C PRO A 107 -0.57 3.40 24.10
N GLY A 108 0.26 3.09 23.09
CA GLY A 108 1.08 4.07 22.36
C GLY A 108 0.28 5.04 21.46
N ARG A 109 -0.98 4.71 21.15
CA ARG A 109 -1.87 5.49 20.28
C ARG A 109 -3.25 5.65 20.93
N LYS A 110 -3.65 6.87 21.30
CA LYS A 110 -4.87 7.15 22.08
C LYS A 110 -6.17 6.91 21.31
N ASP A 111 -6.15 7.15 20.01
CA ASP A 111 -7.20 6.87 19.01
C ASP A 111 -6.93 5.54 18.26
N GLY A 112 -6.05 4.69 18.79
CA GLY A 112 -5.74 3.40 18.18
C GLY A 112 -6.86 2.35 18.36
N PRO A 113 -6.89 1.31 17.50
CA PRO A 113 -5.93 1.06 16.42
C PRO A 113 -6.13 2.00 15.23
N VAL A 114 -5.02 2.54 14.71
CA VAL A 114 -5.00 3.35 13.48
C VAL A 114 -4.51 2.48 12.33
N ILE A 115 -5.19 2.57 11.20
CA ILE A 115 -4.82 1.90 9.95
C ILE A 115 -4.52 2.93 8.86
N ASN A 116 -3.76 2.51 7.86
CA ASN A 116 -3.64 3.22 6.59
C ASN A 116 -4.22 2.31 5.50
N PRO A 117 -5.41 2.62 4.94
CA PRO A 117 -6.08 1.71 4.00
C PRO A 117 -5.26 1.42 2.73
N SER A 118 -4.34 2.32 2.36
CA SER A 118 -3.45 2.10 1.21
C SER A 118 -2.38 1.04 1.44
N TYR A 119 -2.16 0.60 2.69
CA TYR A 119 -1.15 -0.40 3.02
C TYR A 119 -1.61 -1.84 2.71
N TRP A 120 -2.90 -2.03 2.40
CA TRP A 120 -3.39 -3.30 1.87
C TRP A 120 -2.97 -3.48 0.42
N VAL A 121 -1.76 -4.00 0.23
CA VAL A 121 -1.27 -4.49 -1.06
C VAL A 121 -1.95 -5.85 -1.35
N PHE A 122 -3.22 -5.80 -1.77
CA PHE A 122 -4.10 -6.99 -1.83
C PHE A 122 -3.52 -8.15 -2.65
N GLU A 123 -2.78 -7.88 -3.74
CA GLU A 123 -2.16 -8.90 -4.58
C GLU A 123 -1.04 -9.68 -3.87
N ALA A 124 -0.41 -9.07 -2.85
CA ALA A 124 0.66 -9.71 -2.07
C ALA A 124 0.11 -10.71 -1.03
N ILE A 125 -1.08 -10.46 -0.49
CA ILE A 125 -1.68 -11.27 0.59
C ILE A 125 -1.80 -12.76 0.24
N PRO A 126 -2.34 -13.19 -0.92
CA PRO A 126 -2.39 -14.61 -1.26
C PRO A 126 -1.00 -15.23 -1.41
N VAL A 127 0.01 -14.47 -1.84
CA VAL A 127 1.41 -14.95 -1.88
C VAL A 127 1.97 -15.16 -0.48
N MET A 128 1.69 -14.25 0.46
CA MET A 128 2.06 -14.45 1.87
C MET A 128 1.42 -15.71 2.46
N ALA A 129 0.18 -16.01 2.08
CA ALA A 129 -0.53 -17.22 2.50
C ALA A 129 0.09 -18.51 1.94
N LEU A 130 0.71 -18.46 0.75
CA LEU A 130 1.45 -19.61 0.21
C LEU A 130 2.79 -19.82 0.95
N LEU A 131 3.48 -18.74 1.32
CA LEU A 131 4.74 -18.81 2.07
C LEU A 131 4.54 -19.27 3.52
N VAL A 132 3.50 -18.75 4.18
CA VAL A 132 3.17 -19.02 5.58
C VAL A 132 1.65 -19.25 5.69
N PRO A 133 1.19 -20.52 5.55
CA PRO A 133 -0.24 -20.85 5.59
C PRO A 133 -0.92 -20.41 6.89
N SER A 134 -1.99 -19.62 6.77
CA SER A 134 -2.85 -19.20 7.86
C SER A 134 -4.17 -18.62 7.33
N ASP A 135 -5.30 -18.95 7.96
CA ASP A 135 -6.61 -18.38 7.63
C ASP A 135 -6.69 -16.87 7.86
N ARG A 136 -5.77 -16.33 8.69
CA ARG A 136 -5.69 -14.90 9.00
C ARG A 136 -5.38 -14.06 7.77
N TRP A 137 -4.65 -14.57 6.77
CA TRP A 137 -4.40 -13.86 5.52
C TRP A 137 -5.69 -13.65 4.71
N LYS A 138 -6.49 -14.71 4.57
CA LYS A 138 -7.79 -14.63 3.91
C LYS A 138 -8.73 -13.69 4.66
N LYS A 139 -8.75 -13.79 5.99
CA LYS A 139 -9.55 -12.87 6.83
C LYS A 139 -9.07 -11.42 6.70
N LEU A 140 -7.76 -11.17 6.65
CA LEU A 140 -7.18 -9.84 6.44
C LEU A 140 -7.63 -9.21 5.12
N SER A 141 -7.61 -9.98 4.03
CA SER A 141 -8.08 -9.51 2.72
C SER A 141 -9.58 -9.20 2.74
N ASN A 142 -10.40 -10.13 3.25
CA ASN A 142 -11.85 -9.97 3.32
C ASN A 142 -12.27 -8.79 4.20
N ASP A 143 -11.70 -8.69 5.41
CA ASP A 143 -12.00 -7.64 6.37
C ASP A 143 -11.49 -6.28 5.87
N GLY A 144 -10.31 -6.23 5.22
CA GLY A 144 -9.78 -5.02 4.58
C GLY A 144 -10.69 -4.50 3.47
N LEU A 145 -11.20 -5.39 2.61
CA LEU A 145 -12.16 -5.01 1.56
C LEU A 145 -13.50 -4.55 2.14
N ALA A 146 -14.00 -5.22 3.19
CA ALA A 146 -15.20 -4.79 3.89
C ALA A 146 -15.04 -3.40 4.54
N LEU A 147 -13.88 -3.14 5.16
CA LEU A 147 -13.54 -1.82 5.68
C LEU A 147 -13.55 -0.77 4.58
N LEU A 148 -12.81 -0.96 3.48
CA LEU A 148 -12.76 -0.01 2.36
C LEU A 148 -14.14 0.37 1.82
N ARG A 149 -15.09 -0.57 1.78
CA ARG A 149 -16.48 -0.30 1.41
C ARG A 149 -17.19 0.64 2.40
N SER A 150 -16.91 0.49 3.69
CA SER A 150 -17.48 1.31 4.76
C SER A 150 -16.82 2.69 4.92
N LEU A 151 -15.54 2.84 4.54
CA LEU A 151 -14.78 4.08 4.68
C LEU A 151 -15.23 5.12 3.62
N GLN A 152 -16.19 5.94 4.03
CA GLN A 152 -16.85 6.95 3.21
C GLN A 152 -16.94 8.27 4.00
N PHE A 153 -15.87 9.05 3.96
CA PHE A 153 -15.80 10.35 4.61
C PHE A 153 -16.09 11.48 3.61
N GLY A 154 -16.69 12.55 4.13
CA GLY A 154 -16.91 13.78 3.39
C GLY A 154 -17.96 13.71 2.27
N PRO A 155 -18.20 14.85 1.59
CA PRO A 155 -19.14 14.91 0.46
C PRO A 155 -18.77 13.97 -0.69
N ARG A 156 -17.48 13.68 -0.85
CA ARG A 156 -16.94 12.81 -1.91
C ARG A 156 -16.92 11.32 -1.57
N ARG A 157 -17.29 10.95 -0.32
CA ARG A 157 -17.35 9.55 0.15
C ARG A 157 -16.04 8.80 -0.09
N LEU A 158 -14.90 9.38 0.28
CA LEU A 158 -13.57 8.80 0.12
C LEU A 158 -13.04 8.25 1.46
N PRO A 159 -12.15 7.24 1.45
CA PRO A 159 -11.37 6.90 2.64
C PRO A 159 -10.37 8.00 2.98
N ALA A 160 -9.93 8.06 4.23
CA ALA A 160 -8.82 8.90 4.65
C ALA A 160 -7.49 8.15 4.53
N ASP A 161 -6.39 8.88 4.40
CA ASP A 161 -5.03 8.31 4.43
C ASP A 161 -4.77 7.54 5.72
N TRP A 162 -5.22 8.08 6.86
CA TRP A 162 -5.09 7.47 8.17
C TRP A 162 -6.45 7.42 8.86
N VAL A 163 -6.85 6.23 9.33
CA VAL A 163 -8.17 5.99 9.90
C VAL A 163 -8.05 5.41 11.29
N SER A 164 -8.65 6.08 12.27
CA SER A 164 -8.87 5.56 13.62
C SER A 164 -10.02 4.56 13.60
N LEU A 165 -9.79 3.40 14.21
CA LEU A 165 -10.79 2.36 14.44
C LEU A 165 -11.07 2.13 15.93
N LYS A 166 -10.76 3.12 16.78
CA LYS A 166 -11.06 3.05 18.22
C LYS A 166 -12.56 2.90 18.50
N ALA A 167 -13.38 3.54 17.67
CA ALA A 167 -14.83 3.50 17.73
C ALA A 167 -15.39 3.38 16.32
N LYS A 168 -16.39 4.21 15.96
CA LYS A 168 -16.79 4.36 14.57
C LYS A 168 -15.58 4.86 13.76
N PRO A 169 -15.32 4.32 12.56
CA PRO A 169 -14.21 4.79 11.74
C PRO A 169 -14.28 6.30 11.50
N GLU A 170 -13.14 6.97 11.66
CA GLU A 170 -12.95 8.40 11.43
C GLU A 170 -11.49 8.70 11.02
N PRO A 171 -11.19 9.84 10.37
CA PRO A 171 -9.81 10.26 10.16
C PRO A 171 -9.04 10.30 11.48
N ALA A 172 -7.84 9.74 11.51
CA ALA A 172 -7.06 9.57 12.74
C ALA A 172 -6.48 10.89 13.28
N ASP A 173 -6.37 11.01 14.61
CA ASP A 173 -5.91 12.23 15.29
C ASP A 173 -4.46 12.58 14.93
N GLY A 174 -4.15 13.85 14.70
CA GLY A 174 -2.78 14.28 14.36
C GLY A 174 -2.31 13.90 12.96
N PHE A 175 -3.21 13.39 12.11
CA PHE A 175 -3.04 13.34 10.66
C PHE A 175 -4.00 14.31 9.99
N GLU A 176 -3.68 14.75 8.78
CA GLU A 176 -4.62 15.55 8.00
C GLU A 176 -5.83 14.70 7.59
N ALA A 177 -7.04 15.27 7.72
CA ALA A 177 -8.28 14.62 7.32
C ALA A 177 -8.46 14.69 5.79
N GLU A 178 -7.66 13.92 5.07
CA GLU A 178 -7.61 13.94 3.60
C GLU A 178 -7.67 12.55 2.96
N PHE A 179 -8.14 12.52 1.71
CA PHE A 179 -7.73 11.51 0.75
C PHE A 179 -6.49 12.07 0.05
N GLY A 180 -5.31 11.59 0.42
CA GLY A 180 -4.03 12.15 0.04
C GLY A 180 -3.21 11.21 -0.84
N TYR A 181 -1.90 11.46 -0.84
CA TYR A 181 -0.94 10.66 -1.60
C TYR A 181 -0.93 9.19 -1.17
N ASN A 182 -1.33 8.84 0.06
CA ASN A 182 -1.43 7.42 0.41
C ASN A 182 -2.62 6.78 -0.32
N SER A 183 -3.81 7.37 -0.18
CA SER A 183 -5.07 6.76 -0.60
C SER A 183 -5.22 6.65 -2.12
N VAL A 184 -4.50 7.45 -2.92
CA VAL A 184 -4.49 7.29 -4.40
C VAL A 184 -4.01 5.91 -4.85
N ARG A 185 -3.29 5.16 -4.00
CA ARG A 185 -2.84 3.79 -4.30
C ARG A 185 -3.95 2.74 -4.16
N ILE A 186 -5.03 3.03 -3.41
CA ILE A 186 -6.07 2.05 -3.08
C ILE A 186 -6.73 1.47 -4.35
N PRO A 187 -7.20 2.28 -5.32
CA PRO A 187 -7.83 1.71 -6.52
C PRO A 187 -6.87 0.88 -7.35
N LEU A 188 -5.59 1.26 -7.39
CA LEU A 188 -4.54 0.51 -8.08
C LEU A 188 -4.34 -0.88 -7.46
N TYR A 189 -4.20 -0.97 -6.13
CA TYR A 189 -4.01 -2.26 -5.46
C TYR A 189 -5.24 -3.17 -5.54
N LEU A 190 -6.45 -2.61 -5.52
CA LEU A 190 -7.68 -3.36 -5.78
C LEU A 190 -7.67 -3.95 -7.19
N ALA A 191 -7.43 -3.11 -8.21
CA ALA A 191 -7.39 -3.52 -9.61
C ALA A 191 -6.31 -4.58 -9.88
N ARG A 192 -5.09 -4.38 -9.37
CA ARG A 192 -3.97 -5.33 -9.54
C ARG A 192 -4.21 -6.68 -8.87
N ALA A 193 -4.97 -6.70 -7.78
CA ALA A 193 -5.39 -7.94 -7.12
C ALA A 193 -6.55 -8.65 -7.84
N GLY A 194 -7.06 -8.11 -8.95
CA GLY A 194 -8.22 -8.65 -9.65
C GLY A 194 -9.54 -8.44 -8.90
N ILE A 195 -9.59 -7.50 -7.95
CA ILE A 195 -10.82 -7.13 -7.24
C ILE A 195 -11.61 -6.18 -8.13
N ASP A 196 -12.65 -6.70 -8.78
CA ASP A 196 -13.45 -6.02 -9.80
C ASP A 196 -14.77 -5.43 -9.25
N ASP A 197 -14.81 -5.10 -7.95
CA ASP A 197 -15.95 -4.45 -7.30
C ASP A 197 -16.21 -3.07 -7.93
N LYS A 198 -17.06 -3.05 -8.96
CA LYS A 198 -17.36 -1.86 -9.77
C LYS A 198 -17.88 -0.71 -8.93
N ALA A 199 -18.71 -0.99 -7.93
CA ALA A 199 -19.28 0.06 -7.08
C ALA A 199 -18.20 0.74 -6.24
N LEU A 200 -17.29 -0.04 -5.66
CA LEU A 200 -16.14 0.49 -4.90
C LEU A 200 -15.19 1.27 -5.81
N LEU A 201 -14.76 0.67 -6.92
CA LEU A 201 -13.79 1.27 -7.84
C LEU A 201 -14.33 2.57 -8.47
N SER A 202 -15.58 2.57 -8.96
CA SER A 202 -16.20 3.78 -9.51
C SER A 202 -16.37 4.88 -8.46
N ARG A 203 -16.73 4.54 -7.21
CA ARG A 203 -16.82 5.53 -6.14
C ARG A 203 -15.46 6.20 -5.87
N LEU A 204 -14.40 5.40 -5.76
CA LEU A 204 -13.05 5.94 -5.50
C LEU A 204 -12.58 6.82 -6.66
N GLN A 205 -12.72 6.34 -7.90
CA GLN A 205 -12.39 7.10 -9.11
C GLN A 205 -13.16 8.41 -9.17
N GLN A 206 -14.49 8.39 -9.04
CA GLN A 206 -15.32 9.60 -9.08
C GLN A 206 -14.99 10.56 -7.93
N GLY A 207 -14.74 10.04 -6.74
CA GLY A 207 -14.42 10.86 -5.57
C GLY A 207 -13.09 11.59 -5.74
N MET A 208 -12.04 10.92 -6.21
CA MET A 208 -10.71 11.50 -6.33
C MET A 208 -10.50 12.34 -7.60
N THR A 209 -11.45 12.34 -8.52
CA THR A 209 -11.34 13.02 -9.82
C THR A 209 -11.98 14.41 -9.77
N VAL A 210 -11.30 15.38 -10.36
CA VAL A 210 -11.80 16.75 -10.58
C VAL A 210 -12.16 16.93 -12.06
N THR A 211 -12.02 18.14 -12.62
CA THR A 211 -12.31 18.41 -14.03
C THR A 211 -11.38 17.63 -14.97
N GLU A 212 -11.88 17.20 -16.12
CA GLU A 212 -11.09 16.57 -17.20
C GLU A 212 -10.33 15.29 -16.80
N ASP A 213 -10.96 14.43 -15.98
CA ASP A 213 -10.40 13.15 -15.50
C ASP A 213 -9.13 13.27 -14.65
N GLU A 214 -8.75 14.48 -14.25
CA GLU A 214 -7.57 14.76 -13.44
C GLU A 214 -7.78 14.33 -11.99
N PRO A 215 -6.92 13.46 -11.42
CA PRO A 215 -6.96 13.14 -10.00
C PRO A 215 -6.52 14.32 -9.13
N ALA A 216 -6.96 14.35 -7.89
CA ALA A 216 -6.52 15.32 -6.89
C ALA A 216 -6.45 14.68 -5.50
N THR A 217 -5.62 15.23 -4.62
CA THR A 217 -5.80 15.04 -3.18
C THR A 217 -7.02 15.84 -2.72
N ILE A 218 -7.79 15.32 -1.77
CA ILE A 218 -9.10 15.87 -1.39
C ILE A 218 -9.14 16.11 0.12
N ASP A 219 -9.49 17.34 0.50
CA ASP A 219 -9.89 17.65 1.88
C ASP A 219 -11.23 16.97 2.18
N LEU A 220 -11.26 16.07 3.16
CA LEU A 220 -12.46 15.26 3.44
C LEU A 220 -13.58 16.05 4.12
N ALA A 221 -13.27 17.16 4.80
CA ALA A 221 -14.31 17.95 5.44
C ALA A 221 -15.13 18.74 4.40
N THR A 222 -14.46 19.31 3.42
CA THR A 222 -15.04 20.22 2.42
C THR A 222 -15.33 19.56 1.08
N GLY A 223 -14.65 18.45 0.77
CA GLY A 223 -14.67 17.82 -0.55
C GLY A 223 -13.96 18.63 -1.64
N LYS A 224 -13.16 19.64 -1.27
CA LYS A 224 -12.40 20.45 -2.23
C LYS A 224 -11.05 19.78 -2.53
N PRO A 225 -10.53 19.92 -3.77
CA PRO A 225 -9.18 19.50 -4.07
C PRO A 225 -8.16 20.34 -3.28
N LYS A 226 -7.11 19.68 -2.77
CA LYS A 226 -5.95 20.33 -2.14
C LYS A 226 -4.83 20.50 -3.16
N ASP A 227 -4.39 19.39 -3.75
CA ASP A 227 -3.38 19.36 -4.83
C ASP A 227 -3.97 18.70 -6.07
N LEU A 228 -3.76 19.33 -7.23
CA LEU A 228 -4.00 18.69 -8.51
C LEU A 228 -2.86 17.72 -8.80
N LEU A 229 -3.18 16.57 -9.40
CA LEU A 229 -2.22 15.51 -9.69
C LEU A 229 -2.12 15.28 -11.21
N PRO A 230 -1.57 16.24 -11.98
CA PRO A 230 -1.59 16.21 -13.44
C PRO A 230 -0.66 15.16 -14.05
N ASP A 231 0.36 14.69 -13.32
CA ASP A 231 1.34 13.75 -13.85
C ASP A 231 0.69 12.45 -14.33
N VAL A 232 1.26 11.88 -15.39
CA VAL A 232 0.79 10.64 -16.02
C VAL A 232 0.64 9.49 -15.02
N GLY A 233 1.54 9.42 -14.03
CA GLY A 233 1.52 8.43 -12.97
C GLY A 233 0.31 8.48 -12.04
N TYR A 234 -0.33 9.62 -11.88
CA TYR A 234 -1.59 9.69 -11.15
C TYR A 234 -2.77 9.38 -12.06
N ARG A 235 -2.77 9.93 -13.28
CA ARG A 235 -3.84 9.71 -14.28
C ARG A 235 -4.04 8.24 -14.63
N ILE A 236 -2.95 7.47 -14.73
CA ILE A 236 -3.02 6.04 -15.05
C ILE A 236 -3.84 5.25 -14.02
N VAL A 237 -3.93 5.70 -12.76
CA VAL A 237 -4.80 5.05 -11.76
C VAL A 237 -6.27 5.12 -12.20
N ASN A 238 -6.72 6.29 -12.66
CA ASN A 238 -8.06 6.46 -13.23
C ASN A 238 -8.22 5.61 -14.50
N ASP A 239 -7.23 5.57 -15.38
CA ASP A 239 -7.30 4.78 -16.62
C ASP A 239 -7.39 3.28 -16.36
N VAL A 240 -6.63 2.77 -15.38
CA VAL A 240 -6.70 1.37 -14.95
C VAL A 240 -8.06 1.04 -14.37
N VAL A 241 -8.63 1.93 -13.55
CA VAL A 241 -10.00 1.74 -13.03
C VAL A 241 -11.02 1.73 -14.17
N ALA A 242 -10.94 2.66 -15.12
CA ALA A 242 -11.82 2.69 -16.29
C ALA A 242 -11.68 1.40 -17.14
N CYS A 243 -10.46 0.88 -17.28
CA CYS A 243 -10.22 -0.39 -17.97
C CYS A 243 -10.93 -1.56 -17.26
N VAL A 244 -10.77 -1.68 -15.94
CA VAL A 244 -11.38 -2.77 -15.16
C VAL A 244 -12.90 -2.65 -15.10
N VAL A 245 -13.45 -1.44 -14.93
CA VAL A 245 -14.89 -1.25 -14.72
C VAL A 245 -15.68 -1.27 -16.03
N SER A 246 -15.19 -0.59 -17.07
CA SER A 246 -15.91 -0.35 -18.32
C SER A 246 -15.20 -0.90 -19.57
N GLY A 247 -14.05 -1.55 -19.45
CA GLY A 247 -13.31 -2.08 -20.61
C GLY A 247 -12.64 -1.00 -21.45
N THR A 248 -12.51 0.22 -20.93
CA THR A 248 -11.87 1.34 -21.63
C THR A 248 -10.40 1.02 -21.86
N LYS A 249 -9.93 1.11 -23.11
CA LYS A 249 -8.51 0.86 -23.40
C LYS A 249 -7.64 1.95 -22.77
N LEU A 250 -6.52 1.54 -22.19
CA LEU A 250 -5.52 2.47 -21.68
C LEU A 250 -5.04 3.43 -22.79
N PRO A 251 -5.01 4.76 -22.53
CA PRO A 251 -4.47 5.73 -23.46
C PRO A 251 -3.04 5.41 -23.90
N ALA A 252 -2.63 5.84 -25.09
CA ALA A 252 -1.24 5.68 -25.53
C ALA A 252 -0.27 6.52 -24.69
N SER A 253 -0.72 7.66 -24.16
CA SER A 253 0.05 8.57 -23.31
C SER A 253 0.51 7.90 -22.02
N VAL A 254 -0.35 7.10 -21.38
CA VAL A 254 -0.01 6.45 -20.10
C VAL A 254 0.83 5.19 -20.27
N ARG A 255 0.85 4.60 -21.46
CA ARG A 255 1.63 3.38 -21.78
C ARG A 255 3.11 3.66 -22.07
N ARG A 256 3.50 4.91 -22.27
CA ARG A 256 4.90 5.31 -22.47
C ARG A 256 5.42 5.94 -21.20
N PHE A 257 6.34 5.25 -20.53
CA PHE A 257 7.02 5.81 -19.37
C PHE A 257 7.89 6.99 -19.79
N THR A 258 7.76 8.11 -19.09
CA THR A 258 8.66 9.26 -19.19
C THR A 258 9.06 9.64 -17.78
N PRO A 259 10.36 9.80 -17.48
CA PRO A 259 10.80 10.17 -16.14
C PRO A 259 10.14 11.47 -15.67
N SER A 260 9.47 11.39 -14.53
CA SER A 260 8.85 12.52 -13.83
C SER A 260 9.48 12.65 -12.43
N LEU A 261 8.66 12.99 -11.43
CA LEU A 261 8.99 12.83 -10.01
C LEU A 261 8.92 11.36 -9.59
N TYR A 262 9.63 11.00 -8.51
CA TYR A 262 9.70 9.64 -7.96
C TYR A 262 8.30 9.03 -7.75
N TYR A 263 7.41 9.72 -7.05
CA TYR A 263 6.10 9.18 -6.68
C TYR A 263 5.17 8.87 -7.87
N PRO A 264 4.89 9.79 -8.80
CA PRO A 264 4.11 9.45 -9.99
C PRO A 264 4.82 8.41 -10.87
N ALA A 265 6.16 8.44 -10.95
CA ALA A 265 6.87 7.44 -11.73
C ALA A 265 6.63 6.01 -11.23
N THR A 266 6.58 5.79 -9.90
CA THR A 266 6.32 4.45 -9.33
C THR A 266 4.87 3.99 -9.50
N LEU A 267 3.91 4.91 -9.64
CA LEU A 267 2.51 4.55 -9.94
C LEU A 267 2.30 4.17 -11.41
N GLN A 268 3.11 4.74 -12.32
CA GLN A 268 3.02 4.44 -13.75
C GLN A 268 3.61 3.08 -14.13
N LEU A 269 4.65 2.66 -13.43
CA LEU A 269 5.40 1.42 -13.68
C LEU A 269 4.69 0.19 -13.09
#